data_AF-A0A9J7I7K3-F1
#
_entry.id   AF-A0A9J7I7K3-F1
#
_cell.length_a   1.000
_cell.length_b   1.000
_cell.length_c   1.000
_cell.angle_alpha   90.00
_cell.angle_beta   90.00
_cell.angle_gamma   90.00
#
_symmetry.space_group_name_H-M   'P 1'
#
loop_
_entity.id
_entity.type
_entity.pdbx_description
1 polymer ?
#
loop_
_entity_poly.entity_id
_entity_poly.type
_entity_poly.pdbx_seq_one_letter_code
_entity_poly.pdbx_strand_id
1 'polypeptide(L)'
;MHFDLFVMISDMIGDAVDQPEVPESLCNDSSSFCGLKDKLYPDKRSMGYPFDRRFTRETPSLQKLTETFSNMKMKDIIIKYNDVVVDKKK
;
A
#
# COMPACT_ATOMS: atom_id res chain seq x y z
N MET A 1 -10.75 -16.73 -6.44
CA MET A 1 -9.46 -16.93 -5.74
C MET A 1 -9.51 -16.15 -4.43
N HIS A 2 -9.10 -16.76 -3.32
CA HIS A 2 -9.09 -16.13 -1.98
C HIS A 2 -7.83 -15.27 -1.81
N PHE A 3 -7.97 -14.14 -1.13
CA PHE A 3 -6.89 -13.23 -0.80
C PHE A 3 -7.13 -12.59 0.57
N ASP A 4 -6.05 -12.28 1.27
CA ASP A 4 -6.09 -11.44 2.46
C ASP A 4 -5.89 -9.98 2.07
N LEU A 5 -6.95 -9.17 2.15
CA LEU A 5 -6.85 -7.71 2.07
C LEU A 5 -6.23 -7.19 3.36
N PHE A 6 -5.03 -6.64 3.27
CA PHE A 6 -4.30 -6.05 4.39
C PHE A 6 -4.36 -4.51 4.35
N VAL A 7 -4.57 -3.89 5.51
CA VAL A 7 -4.53 -2.44 5.70
C VAL A 7 -3.68 -2.11 6.92
N MET A 8 -2.83 -1.10 6.80
CA MET A 8 -1.98 -0.57 7.86
C MET A 8 -2.10 0.96 7.89
N ILE A 9 -2.15 1.51 9.10
CA ILE A 9 -2.03 2.95 9.35
C ILE A 9 -0.70 3.19 10.06
N SER A 10 0.28 3.74 9.35
CA SER A 10 1.61 4.06 9.90
C SER A 10 1.64 5.45 10.54
N ASP A 11 2.71 5.72 11.30
CA ASP A 11 2.94 7.03 11.88
C ASP A 11 3.50 8.01 10.84
N MET A 12 2.71 9.04 10.51
CA MET A 12 3.02 10.04 9.50
C MET A 12 4.36 10.73 9.73
N ILE A 13 4.78 10.95 10.97
CA ILE A 13 6.06 11.63 11.28
C ILE A 13 7.24 10.82 10.73
N GLY A 14 7.15 9.49 10.77
CA GLY A 14 8.16 8.58 10.24
C GLY A 14 8.12 8.39 8.72
N ASP A 15 7.04 8.81 8.07
CA ASP A 15 6.77 8.52 6.66
C ASP A 15 6.92 9.77 5.78
N ALA A 16 6.52 10.94 6.28
CA ALA A 16 6.46 12.18 5.51
C ALA A 16 7.84 12.66 5.04
N VAL A 17 7.96 12.99 3.76
CA VAL A 17 9.13 13.65 3.17
C VAL A 17 8.88 15.15 3.06
N ASP A 18 9.76 15.95 3.66
CA ASP A 18 9.65 17.41 3.62
C ASP A 18 10.12 17.95 2.26
N GLN A 19 9.17 18.38 1.44
CA GLN A 19 9.39 18.96 0.13
C GLN A 19 8.16 19.77 -0.31
N PRO A 20 8.29 20.75 -1.23
CA PRO A 20 7.16 21.56 -1.66
C PRO A 20 6.07 20.71 -2.32
N GLU A 21 4.82 20.96 -1.95
CA GLU A 21 3.64 20.26 -2.46
C GLU A 21 3.62 20.20 -3.99
N VAL A 22 3.16 19.07 -4.52
CA VAL A 22 2.94 18.89 -5.95
C VAL A 22 1.53 19.41 -6.26
N PRO A 23 1.38 20.41 -7.15
CA PRO A 23 0.07 20.87 -7.57
C PRO A 23 -0.78 19.70 -8.07
N GLU A 24 -2.07 19.69 -7.74
CA GLU A 24 -3.02 18.65 -8.21
C GLU A 24 -3.10 18.55 -9.74
N SER A 25 -2.68 19.59 -10.46
CA SER A 25 -2.64 19.63 -11.92
C SER A 25 -1.48 18.84 -12.54
N LEU A 26 -0.55 18.30 -11.74
CA LEU A 26 0.57 17.47 -12.22
C LEU A 26 0.25 15.98 -12.05
N CYS A 27 0.76 15.15 -12.96
CA CYS A 27 0.61 13.68 -12.92
C CYS A 27 1.19 13.09 -11.62
N ASN A 28 0.37 12.96 -10.57
CA ASN A 28 0.76 12.51 -9.23
C ASN A 28 -0.05 11.30 -8.71
N ASP A 29 -0.98 10.79 -9.53
CA ASP A 29 -1.92 9.69 -9.21
C ASP A 29 -1.28 8.29 -9.21
N SER A 30 -0.04 8.17 -9.72
CA SER A 30 0.68 6.92 -9.92
C SER A 30 2.01 6.84 -9.15
N SER A 31 2.09 7.62 -8.06
CA SER A 31 3.32 7.78 -7.27
C SER A 31 3.85 6.49 -6.65
N SER A 32 3.00 5.48 -6.39
CA SER A 32 3.42 4.20 -5.81
C SER A 32 4.44 3.43 -6.66
N PHE A 33 4.43 3.59 -7.99
CA PHE A 33 5.39 2.94 -8.89
C PHE A 33 6.32 3.94 -9.59
N CYS A 34 5.83 5.15 -9.87
CA CYS A 34 6.58 6.13 -10.65
C CYS A 34 7.25 7.22 -9.80
N GLY A 35 6.94 7.29 -8.50
CA GLY A 35 7.31 8.43 -7.67
C GLY A 35 6.66 9.72 -8.17
N LEU A 36 7.30 10.84 -7.85
CA LEU A 36 6.86 12.17 -8.26
C LEU A 36 7.89 12.75 -9.23
N LYS A 37 7.40 13.30 -10.35
CA LYS A 37 8.28 13.90 -11.36
C LYS A 37 9.09 15.05 -10.75
N ASP A 38 10.40 15.01 -10.93
CA ASP A 38 11.37 16.02 -10.47
C ASP A 38 11.34 16.28 -8.94
N LYS A 39 10.93 15.26 -8.15
CA LYS A 39 10.73 15.32 -6.71
C LYS A 39 11.25 14.06 -6.03
N LEU A 40 11.34 14.09 -4.70
CA LEU A 40 11.65 12.90 -3.91
C LEU A 40 10.42 11.98 -3.87
N TYR A 41 10.66 10.67 -3.74
CA TYR A 41 9.60 9.71 -3.49
C TYR A 41 8.82 10.09 -2.23
N PRO A 42 7.47 10.12 -2.24
CA PRO A 42 6.68 10.79 -1.20
C PRO A 42 6.57 10.02 0.13
N ASP A 43 7.33 8.94 0.31
CA ASP A 43 7.38 8.12 1.53
C ASP A 43 8.84 7.81 1.89
N LYS A 44 9.23 8.09 3.13
CA LYS A 44 10.57 7.79 3.67
C LYS A 44 10.83 6.30 3.88
N ARG A 45 9.78 5.47 3.94
CA ARG A 45 9.91 4.02 4.11
C ARG A 45 10.50 3.37 2.87
N SER A 46 11.08 2.18 3.06
CA SER A 46 11.45 1.33 1.95
C SER A 46 10.21 1.01 1.09
N MET A 47 10.34 1.07 -0.23
CA MET A 47 9.26 0.63 -1.13
C MET A 47 8.89 -0.84 -0.84
N GLY A 48 7.61 -1.10 -0.63
CA GLY A 48 7.09 -2.41 -0.22
C GLY A 48 6.89 -2.59 1.29
N TYR A 49 7.18 -1.58 2.11
CA TYR A 49 6.89 -1.57 3.54
C TYR A 49 5.40 -1.89 3.82
N PRO A 50 5.07 -2.72 4.82
CA PRO A 50 5.96 -3.38 5.79
C PRO A 50 6.48 -4.76 5.35
N PHE A 51 6.25 -5.18 4.10
CA PHE A 51 6.56 -6.51 3.59
C PHE A 51 7.86 -6.59 2.77
N ASP A 52 8.61 -5.49 2.67
CA ASP A 52 9.96 -5.46 2.10
C ASP A 52 10.95 -6.34 2.89
N ARG A 53 10.61 -6.67 4.15
CA ARG A 53 11.42 -7.47 5.06
C ARG A 53 10.73 -8.78 5.43
N ARG A 54 11.53 -9.78 5.76
CA ARG A 54 11.03 -11.08 6.23
C ARG A 54 10.37 -10.94 7.59
N PHE A 55 9.31 -11.71 7.80
CA PHE A 55 8.69 -11.88 9.11
C PHE A 55 9.68 -12.36 10.16
N THR A 56 9.48 -11.88 11.38
CA THR A 56 10.29 -12.28 12.53
C THR A 56 9.72 -13.54 13.18
N ARG A 57 10.45 -14.12 14.15
CA ARG A 57 9.96 -15.28 14.90
C ARG A 57 8.71 -14.94 15.73
N GLU A 58 8.58 -13.68 16.16
CA GLU A 58 7.47 -13.17 16.96
C GLU A 58 6.21 -12.92 16.12
N THR A 59 6.37 -12.74 14.80
CA THR A 59 5.28 -12.44 13.85
C THR A 59 5.33 -13.35 12.61
N PRO A 60 5.27 -14.68 12.77
CA PRO A 60 5.57 -15.63 11.69
C PRO A 60 4.51 -15.68 10.56
N SER A 61 3.37 -15.02 10.74
CA SER A 61 2.26 -15.01 9.79
C SER A 61 1.57 -13.64 9.76
N LEU A 62 0.85 -13.37 8.67
CA LEU A 62 0.04 -12.15 8.53
C LEU A 62 -0.99 -12.01 9.64
N GLN A 63 -1.65 -13.13 10.00
CA GLN A 63 -2.59 -13.15 11.12
C GLN A 63 -1.92 -12.67 12.41
N LYS A 64 -0.77 -13.25 12.76
CA LYS A 64 -0.06 -12.88 13.99
C LYS A 64 0.42 -11.43 13.97
N LEU A 65 0.86 -10.94 12.81
CA LEU A 65 1.23 -9.54 12.63
C LEU A 65 0.06 -8.61 12.97
N THR A 66 -1.14 -8.86 12.43
CA THR A 66 -2.34 -8.04 12.68
C THR A 66 -2.92 -8.18 14.09
N GLU A 67 -2.62 -9.27 14.79
CA GLU A 67 -2.96 -9.44 16.21
C GLU A 67 -2.00 -8.68 17.12
N THR A 68 -0.71 -8.62 16.76
CA THR A 68 0.32 -7.92 17.55
C THR A 68 0.19 -6.40 17.42
N PHE A 69 -0.17 -5.88 16.25
CA PHE A 69 -0.22 -4.44 15.98
C PHE A 69 -1.66 -3.95 15.77
N SER A 70 -2.14 -3.07 16.66
CA SER A 70 -3.52 -2.57 16.64
C SER A 70 -3.84 -1.68 15.42
N ASN A 71 -2.83 -1.07 14.82
CA ASN A 71 -2.92 -0.24 13.61
C ASN A 71 -2.93 -1.05 12.30
N MET A 72 -2.97 -2.38 12.38
CA MET A 72 -3.01 -3.29 11.23
C MET A 72 -4.26 -4.18 11.30
N LYS A 73 -4.88 -4.43 10.13
CA LYS A 73 -6.01 -5.36 9.99
C LYS A 73 -5.92 -6.13 8.67
N MET A 74 -6.49 -7.33 8.67
CA MET A 74 -6.68 -8.13 7.45
C MET A 74 -8.13 -8.59 7.31
N LYS A 75 -8.55 -8.87 6.07
CA LYS A 75 -9.88 -9.37 5.73
C LYS A 75 -9.80 -10.32 4.54
N ASP A 76 -10.39 -11.52 4.65
CA ASP A 76 -10.55 -12.43 3.51
C ASP A 76 -11.49 -11.81 2.47
N ILE A 77 -11.04 -11.80 1.22
CA ILE A 77 -11.79 -11.36 0.05
C ILE A 77 -11.68 -12.40 -1.07
N ILE A 78 -12.67 -12.39 -1.97
CA ILE A 78 -12.70 -13.29 -3.12
C ILE A 78 -12.70 -12.47 -4.39
N ILE A 79 -11.65 -12.62 -5.20
CA ILE A 79 -11.62 -12.10 -6.57
C ILE A 79 -12.25 -13.14 -7.49
N LYS A 80 -13.31 -12.74 -8.19
CA LYS A 80 -14.05 -13.57 -9.15
C LYS A 80 -13.89 -12.98 -10.55
N TYR A 81 -13.33 -13.76 -11.46
CA TYR A 81 -13.30 -13.44 -12.88
C TYR A 81 -14.64 -13.83 -13.52
N ASN A 82 -15.20 -12.95 -14.34
CA ASN A 82 -16.38 -13.22 -15.15
C ASN A 82 -15.93 -13.23 -16.61
N ASP A 83 -16.10 -14.34 -17.29
CA ASP A 83 -15.70 -14.53 -18.69
C ASP A 83 -16.71 -13.90 -19.65
N VAL A 84 -16.73 -12.56 -19.64
CA VAL A 84 -17.62 -11.75 -20.48
C VAL A 84 -16.84 -10.57 -21.06
N VAL A 85 -17.13 -10.22 -22.32
CA VAL A 85 -16.63 -9.00 -22.96
C VAL A 85 -17.64 -7.89 -22.72
N VAL A 86 -17.18 -6.76 -22.17
CA VAL A 86 -18.01 -5.59 -21.86
C VAL A 86 -17.45 -4.37 -22.56
N ASP A 87 -18.29 -3.65 -23.30
CA ASP A 87 -17.89 -2.39 -23.93
C ASP A 87 -17.63 -1.31 -22.88
N LYS A 88 -16.63 -0.46 -23.13
CA LYS A 88 -16.32 0.66 -22.25
C LYS A 88 -17.52 1.61 -22.19
N LYS A 89 -18.09 1.82 -21.00
CA LYS A 89 -19.09 2.87 -20.79
C LYS A 89 -18.46 4.24 -21.14
N LYS A 90 -19.12 4.99 -22.01
CA LYS A 90 -18.75 6.37 -22.35
C LYS A 90 -18.88 7.29 -21.15
#